data_AF-A0A7J6NS48-F1
#
_entry.id   AF-A0A7J6NS48-F1
#
_cell.length_a   1.000
_cell.length_b   1.000
_cell.length_c   1.000
_cell.angle_alpha   90.00
_cell.angle_beta   90.00
_cell.angle_gamma   90.00
#
_symmetry.space_group_name_H-M   'P 1'
#
loop_
_entity.id
_entity.type
_entity.pdbx_description
1 polymer ?
#
loop_
_entity_poly.entity_id
_entity_poly.type
_entity_poly.pdbx_seq_one_letter_code
_entity_poly.pdbx_strand_id
1 'polypeptide(L)'
;MTKKRTKKGAPLPPITIHDIPDKPTNTIILTPRSSYACSSEGIDIVDLLYRPVEAFADGQLSPRLVKLRYDFYEAKRKDLLTAAKLARDKLIPSTKGGGATQPSSSTATGGGGGTVLIPGVDDEQMLGKLDEYCTVQLERHKLNRIQQHERRWLESTLGHELNMLKEMENSVAYMEAEDNSAADKMADDAAKMKELNDKRREREEAKQAEAEAQSRLEKEMAKREFLRQQQELMDHQKRKKKENRGWCHDHQALHEKSLAEAERRRKQEYDKMMQQEYAWRLQQDKLNEMNRKDEERLRIQEEQKEHRQEYMRSIIKKKNDRVMASMKNNEELEMRRKQEYLDRLEQEEAREQRLEERRRYHHEEGSKRSLALALKRKHIINEAVRRQEERRKAILDHQQETEQRLLEHEIKRERYLAFKRELDALKNKNKEMNVMRQRRREEHKRNTYAVQSRIKNEKSDNLIGERNRLWEERRQTGLEAYRARELIKSTIMDMKVKSKLSSGKLEKVIKDILRKKRFSPDASSSTPAAAALLNHAS
;
A
#
# COMPACT_ATOMS: atom_id res chain seq x y z
N MET A 1 -56.80 -12.94 11.50
CA MET A 1 -55.33 -13.05 11.46
C MET A 1 -54.71 -11.66 11.26
N THR A 2 -54.37 -10.98 12.35
CA THR A 2 -53.84 -9.61 12.35
C THR A 2 -52.33 -9.62 12.15
N LYS A 3 -51.86 -9.20 10.97
CA LYS A 3 -50.44 -8.95 10.67
C LYS A 3 -49.92 -7.84 11.61
N LYS A 4 -49.17 -8.22 12.65
CA LYS A 4 -48.37 -7.28 13.45
C LYS A 4 -47.32 -6.64 12.54
N ARG A 5 -47.53 -5.39 12.15
CA ARG A 5 -46.50 -4.52 11.57
C ARG A 5 -45.39 -4.39 12.60
N THR A 6 -44.23 -4.97 12.31
CA THR A 6 -43.00 -4.70 13.06
C THR A 6 -42.69 -3.21 12.92
N LYS A 7 -42.60 -2.50 14.05
CA LYS A 7 -42.13 -1.12 14.11
C LYS A 7 -40.75 -1.09 13.43
N LYS A 8 -40.62 -0.35 12.32
CA LYS A 8 -39.33 0.03 11.74
C LYS A 8 -38.55 0.73 12.86
N GLY A 9 -37.49 0.08 13.36
CA GLY A 9 -36.62 0.64 14.38
C GLY A 9 -36.04 1.97 13.90
N ALA A 10 -35.98 2.95 14.81
CA ALA A 10 -35.33 4.23 14.53
C ALA A 10 -33.88 3.99 14.06
N PRO A 11 -33.37 4.75 13.08
CA PRO A 11 -31.99 4.62 12.63
C PRO A 11 -31.05 4.90 13.81
N LEU A 12 -30.13 3.97 14.05
CA LEU A 12 -29.12 4.12 15.10
C LEU A 12 -28.31 5.40 14.85
N PRO A 13 -28.00 6.20 15.88
CA PRO A 13 -27.22 7.41 15.72
C PRO A 13 -25.82 7.07 15.15
N PRO A 14 -25.24 7.93 14.28
CA PRO A 14 -23.93 7.70 13.72
C PRO A 14 -22.87 7.72 14.84
N ILE A 15 -22.08 6.66 14.91
CA ILE A 15 -21.08 6.42 15.95
C ILE A 15 -19.74 6.98 15.49
N THR A 16 -18.94 7.51 16.43
CA THR A 16 -17.58 7.96 16.12
C THR A 16 -16.61 6.79 16.11
N ILE A 17 -15.48 6.93 15.40
CA ILE A 17 -14.43 5.90 15.38
C ILE A 17 -13.88 5.56 16.78
N HIS A 18 -13.98 6.49 17.73
CA HIS A 18 -13.53 6.32 19.11
C HIS A 18 -14.49 5.47 19.94
N ASP A 19 -15.77 5.52 19.60
CA ASP A 19 -16.86 4.87 20.33
C ASP A 19 -17.24 3.50 19.74
N ILE A 20 -16.43 2.96 18.82
CA ILE A 20 -16.67 1.63 18.25
C ILE A 20 -16.58 0.60 19.39
N PRO A 21 -17.68 -0.11 19.71
CA PRO A 21 -17.70 -1.03 20.82
C PRO A 21 -16.89 -2.30 20.51
N ASP A 22 -16.22 -2.86 21.53
CA ASP A 22 -15.59 -4.19 21.46
C ASP A 22 -16.59 -5.33 21.64
N LYS A 23 -17.82 -5.14 21.15
CA LYS A 23 -18.92 -6.10 21.23
C LYS A 23 -19.45 -6.41 19.83
N PRO A 24 -19.98 -7.62 19.60
CA PRO A 24 -20.52 -8.00 18.30
C PRO A 24 -21.62 -7.02 17.90
N THR A 25 -21.36 -6.30 16.82
CA THR A 25 -22.24 -5.28 16.26
C THR A 25 -22.33 -5.52 14.76
N ASN A 26 -23.55 -5.78 14.27
CA ASN A 26 -23.76 -6.21 12.89
C ASN A 26 -23.64 -5.04 11.89
N THR A 27 -23.83 -3.81 12.33
CA THR A 27 -23.73 -2.60 11.49
C THR A 27 -23.21 -1.42 12.29
N ILE A 28 -22.21 -0.72 11.74
CA ILE A 28 -21.70 0.54 12.28
C ILE A 28 -21.88 1.61 11.21
N ILE A 29 -22.70 2.62 11.52
CA ILE A 29 -22.80 3.84 10.70
C ILE A 29 -21.81 4.83 11.30
N LEU A 30 -20.73 5.09 10.58
CA LEU A 30 -19.70 6.03 11.00
C LEU A 30 -20.10 7.47 10.68
N THR A 31 -19.67 8.42 11.51
CA THR A 31 -19.77 9.85 11.17
C THR A 31 -18.97 10.18 9.89
N PRO A 32 -19.34 11.21 9.09
CA PRO A 32 -18.64 11.55 7.85
C PRO A 32 -17.12 11.73 8.01
N ARG A 33 -16.69 12.38 9.10
CA ARG A 33 -15.27 12.55 9.44
C ARG A 33 -14.56 11.22 9.72
N SER A 34 -15.22 10.29 10.41
CA SER A 34 -14.67 8.95 10.65
C SER A 34 -14.57 8.16 9.35
N SER A 35 -15.61 8.24 8.51
CA SER A 35 -15.61 7.59 7.20
C SER A 35 -14.46 8.11 6.33
N TYR A 36 -14.25 9.43 6.29
CA TYR A 36 -13.14 10.04 5.57
C TYR A 36 -11.79 9.60 6.12
N ALA A 37 -11.62 9.56 7.44
CA ALA A 37 -10.41 9.05 8.08
C ALA A 37 -10.09 7.61 7.64
N CYS A 38 -11.09 6.71 7.68
CA CYS A 38 -10.96 5.34 7.18
C CYS A 38 -10.52 5.31 5.71
N SER A 39 -11.21 6.05 4.84
CA SER A 39 -10.90 6.08 3.41
C SER A 39 -9.48 6.62 3.14
N SER A 40 -9.04 7.63 3.89
CA SER A 40 -7.70 8.21 3.77
C SER A 40 -6.58 7.23 4.14
N GLU A 41 -6.86 6.32 5.08
CA GLU A 41 -5.96 5.25 5.50
C GLU A 41 -6.15 3.95 4.72
N GLY A 42 -7.10 3.90 3.77
CA GLY A 42 -7.43 2.72 2.97
C GLY A 42 -8.08 1.58 3.77
N ILE A 43 -8.72 1.91 4.88
CA ILE A 43 -9.35 0.98 5.81
C ILE A 43 -10.82 0.81 5.42
N ASP A 44 -11.28 -0.43 5.29
CA ASP A 44 -12.70 -0.72 5.09
C ASP A 44 -13.43 -0.75 6.45
N ILE A 45 -14.67 -0.27 6.48
CA ILE A 45 -15.49 -0.24 7.70
C ILE A 45 -15.76 -1.66 8.18
N VAL A 46 -15.89 -2.62 7.26
CA VAL A 46 -16.12 -4.03 7.57
C VAL A 46 -14.94 -4.65 8.34
N ASP A 47 -13.72 -4.16 8.12
CA ASP A 47 -12.50 -4.64 8.80
C ASP A 47 -12.42 -4.17 10.27
N LEU A 48 -13.21 -3.16 10.64
CA LEU A 48 -13.27 -2.61 12.00
C LEU A 48 -14.32 -3.29 12.90
N LEU A 49 -15.24 -4.05 12.30
CA LEU A 49 -16.31 -4.73 13.02
C LEU A 49 -15.73 -5.79 13.97
N TYR A 50 -16.29 -5.95 15.16
CA TYR A 50 -15.92 -7.05 16.02
C TYR A 50 -16.58 -8.35 15.53
N ARG A 51 -15.80 -9.44 15.42
CA ARG A 51 -16.31 -10.78 15.12
C ARG A 51 -15.97 -11.73 16.26
N PRO A 52 -16.96 -12.46 16.81
CA PRO A 52 -16.72 -13.37 17.93
C PRO A 52 -15.96 -14.63 17.46
N VAL A 53 -15.37 -15.38 18.39
CA VAL A 53 -14.48 -16.53 18.10
C VAL A 53 -15.21 -17.61 17.29
N GLU A 54 -16.50 -17.79 17.56
CA GLU A 54 -17.38 -18.76 16.91
C GLU A 54 -17.53 -18.49 15.41
N ALA A 55 -17.36 -17.24 14.96
CA ALA A 55 -17.40 -16.89 13.54
C ALA A 55 -16.19 -17.40 12.75
N PHE A 56 -15.13 -17.87 13.43
CA PHE A 56 -13.92 -18.44 12.83
C PHE A 56 -13.89 -19.97 12.91
N ALA A 57 -14.89 -20.59 13.53
CA ALA A 57 -15.04 -22.03 13.65
C ALA A 57 -15.65 -22.60 12.36
N ASP A 58 -14.85 -22.73 11.29
CA ASP A 58 -15.30 -23.44 10.08
C ASP A 58 -15.30 -24.96 10.37
N GLY A 59 -16.46 -25.48 10.76
CA GLY A 59 -16.74 -26.93 10.87
C GLY A 59 -15.77 -27.72 11.75
N GLN A 60 -14.79 -28.39 11.12
CA GLN A 60 -13.86 -29.34 11.77
C GLN A 60 -12.47 -28.76 12.11
N LEU A 61 -12.31 -27.44 12.12
CA LEU A 61 -11.05 -26.83 12.56
C LEU A 61 -10.76 -27.16 14.02
N SER A 62 -9.51 -27.50 14.31
CA SER A 62 -9.04 -27.64 15.69
C SER A 62 -9.25 -26.33 16.46
N PRO A 63 -9.70 -26.35 17.73
CA PRO A 63 -9.88 -25.15 18.55
C PRO A 63 -8.64 -24.24 18.59
N ARG A 64 -7.44 -24.83 18.49
CA ARG A 64 -6.18 -24.08 18.41
C ARG A 64 -6.05 -23.25 17.12
N LEU A 65 -6.53 -23.77 15.98
CA LEU A 65 -6.53 -23.05 14.70
C LEU A 65 -7.59 -21.95 14.69
N VAL A 66 -8.77 -22.21 15.26
CA VAL A 66 -9.82 -21.19 15.43
C VAL A 66 -9.30 -20.02 16.26
N LYS A 67 -8.65 -20.32 17.40
CA LYS A 67 -7.99 -19.30 18.22
C LYS A 67 -6.92 -18.53 17.45
N LEU A 68 -6.07 -19.22 16.68
CA LEU A 68 -5.04 -18.57 15.86
C LEU A 68 -5.64 -17.57 14.86
N ARG A 69 -6.73 -17.94 14.18
CA ARG A 69 -7.44 -17.06 13.24
C ARG A 69 -8.06 -15.86 13.94
N TYR A 70 -8.71 -16.08 15.08
CA TYR A 70 -9.31 -15.01 15.89
C TYR A 70 -8.24 -14.04 16.40
N ASP A 71 -7.16 -14.54 17.03
CA ASP A 71 -6.07 -13.70 17.56
C ASP A 71 -5.44 -12.86 16.45
N PHE A 72 -5.25 -13.44 15.26
CA PHE A 72 -4.76 -12.71 14.09
C PHE A 72 -5.73 -11.60 13.63
N TYR A 73 -7.03 -11.93 13.52
CA TYR A 73 -8.05 -10.97 13.12
C TYR A 73 -8.18 -9.82 14.13
N GLU A 74 -8.19 -10.14 15.42
CA GLU A 74 -8.35 -9.19 16.51
C GLU A 74 -7.15 -8.23 16.59
N ALA A 75 -5.93 -8.78 16.52
CA ALA A 75 -4.71 -7.97 16.45
C ALA A 75 -4.74 -7.02 15.25
N LYS A 76 -5.20 -7.51 14.08
CA LYS A 76 -5.33 -6.69 12.88
C LYS A 76 -6.39 -5.60 13.03
N ARG A 77 -7.57 -5.94 13.57
CA ARG A 77 -8.65 -4.99 13.84
C ARG A 77 -8.17 -3.87 14.76
N LYS A 78 -7.47 -4.19 15.85
CA LYS A 78 -6.90 -3.20 16.78
C LYS A 78 -5.89 -2.28 16.12
N ASP A 79 -5.00 -2.82 15.30
CA ASP A 79 -4.03 -2.04 14.52
C ASP A 79 -4.75 -1.06 13.57
N LEU A 80 -5.75 -1.55 12.83
CA LEU A 80 -6.57 -0.73 11.93
C LEU A 80 -7.36 0.35 12.68
N LEU A 81 -7.99 0.00 13.82
CA LEU A 81 -8.69 0.97 14.67
C LEU A 81 -7.75 2.07 15.17
N THR A 82 -6.54 1.71 15.59
CA THR A 82 -5.54 2.67 16.06
C THR A 82 -5.12 3.62 14.94
N ALA A 83 -4.84 3.10 13.75
CA ALA A 83 -4.54 3.92 12.58
C ALA A 83 -5.71 4.85 12.20
N ALA A 84 -6.94 4.34 12.23
CA ALA A 84 -8.12 5.13 11.90
C ALA A 84 -8.40 6.24 12.93
N LYS A 85 -8.18 5.97 14.23
CA LYS A 85 -8.24 6.96 15.31
C LYS A 85 -7.23 8.07 15.10
N LEU A 86 -5.95 7.72 14.87
CA LEU A 86 -4.90 8.69 14.58
C LEU A 86 -5.21 9.55 13.34
N ALA A 87 -5.74 8.94 12.27
CA ALA A 87 -6.13 9.68 11.07
C ALA A 87 -7.31 10.62 11.34
N ARG A 88 -8.29 10.21 12.14
CA ARG A 88 -9.41 11.07 12.55
C ARG A 88 -8.92 12.24 13.38
N ASP A 89 -8.02 12.00 14.32
CA ASP A 89 -7.51 13.05 15.21
C ASP A 89 -6.73 14.12 14.42
N LYS A 90 -6.06 13.74 13.31
CA LYS A 90 -5.46 14.70 12.36
C LYS A 90 -6.49 15.57 11.62
N LEU A 91 -7.72 15.10 11.45
CA LEU A 91 -8.79 15.85 10.76
C LEU A 91 -9.56 16.79 11.70
N ILE A 92 -9.48 16.56 13.00
CA ILE A 92 -10.08 17.46 13.99
C ILE A 92 -8.98 18.47 14.32
N PRO A 93 -8.99 19.68 13.73
CA PRO A 93 -8.05 20.72 14.15
C PRO A 93 -8.20 20.86 15.67
N SER A 94 -7.10 20.75 16.40
CA SER A 94 -7.10 20.77 17.85
C SER A 94 -7.66 22.09 18.34
N THR A 95 -8.97 22.15 18.57
CA THR A 95 -9.63 23.26 19.27
C THR A 95 -9.23 23.29 20.75
N LYS A 96 -8.52 22.25 21.23
CA LYS A 96 -7.85 22.21 22.52
C LYS A 96 -6.40 22.68 22.37
N GLY A 97 -6.20 23.98 22.51
CA GLY A 97 -4.86 24.60 22.49
C GLY A 97 -4.83 26.09 22.83
N GLY A 98 -5.89 26.64 23.43
CA GLY A 98 -5.77 27.86 24.23
C GLY A 98 -5.49 27.45 25.67
N GLY A 99 -4.22 27.54 26.09
CA GLY A 99 -3.81 27.44 27.49
C GLY A 99 -3.22 26.10 27.94
N ALA A 100 -2.09 26.22 28.64
CA ALA A 100 -1.38 25.22 29.45
C ALA A 100 -0.33 24.33 28.76
N THR A 101 0.89 24.86 28.77
CA THR A 101 2.14 24.21 29.22
C THR A 101 2.45 22.79 28.71
N GLN A 102 3.35 22.72 27.72
CA GLN A 102 4.20 21.55 27.49
C GLN A 102 5.65 21.90 27.84
N PRO A 103 6.41 20.96 28.42
CA PRO A 103 7.73 21.22 28.96
C PRO A 103 8.80 21.18 27.87
N SER A 104 9.78 22.06 28.06
CA SER A 104 11.06 22.09 27.38
C SER A 104 11.82 20.76 27.55
N SER A 105 12.12 20.08 26.44
CA SER A 105 13.32 19.25 26.36
C SER A 105 14.01 19.50 25.03
N SER A 106 15.00 20.38 25.11
CA SER A 106 16.02 20.68 24.13
C SER A 106 16.88 19.46 23.82
N THR A 107 16.97 19.05 22.55
CA THR A 107 18.28 18.74 21.93
C THR A 107 18.16 18.96 20.43
N ALA A 108 18.95 19.91 19.94
CA ALA A 108 19.03 20.31 18.54
C ALA A 108 20.17 19.54 17.86
N THR A 109 19.95 19.01 16.66
CA THR A 109 20.85 19.20 15.50
C THR A 109 20.26 18.58 14.23
N GLY A 110 20.07 19.42 13.19
CA GLY A 110 20.26 19.00 11.81
C GLY A 110 19.04 18.55 10.99
N GLY A 111 18.35 19.52 10.37
CA GLY A 111 18.09 19.48 8.93
C GLY A 111 16.92 18.65 8.40
N GLY A 112 15.92 19.37 7.88
CA GLY A 112 15.11 18.89 6.75
C GLY A 112 13.67 18.53 7.07
N GLY A 113 12.77 19.42 6.66
CA GLY A 113 11.47 19.08 6.06
C GLY A 113 10.55 18.17 6.88
N GLY A 114 9.60 18.78 7.60
CA GLY A 114 8.54 17.99 8.22
C GLY A 114 7.43 18.81 8.87
N THR A 115 7.15 20.01 8.37
CA THR A 115 5.85 20.64 8.66
C THR A 115 4.80 19.72 8.05
N VAL A 116 4.08 18.99 8.90
CA VAL A 116 2.95 18.16 8.49
C VAL A 116 1.85 19.13 8.09
N LEU A 117 1.93 19.52 6.82
CA LEU A 117 0.91 20.21 6.08
C LEU A 117 -0.37 19.38 6.13
N ILE A 118 -1.45 20.02 6.56
CA ILE A 118 -2.80 19.58 6.24
C ILE A 118 -2.86 19.63 4.70
N PRO A 119 -3.09 18.50 3.99
CA PRO A 119 -3.16 18.53 2.54
C PRO A 119 -4.47 19.22 2.14
N GLY A 120 -4.42 20.53 1.89
CA GLY A 120 -5.60 21.24 1.40
C GLY A 120 -5.48 22.74 1.19
N VAL A 121 -4.59 23.46 1.90
CA VAL A 121 -4.64 24.93 1.85
C VAL A 121 -3.27 25.59 2.05
N ASP A 122 -2.23 25.16 1.32
CA ASP A 122 -0.91 25.80 1.42
C ASP A 122 -0.62 26.70 0.21
N ASP A 123 -0.54 28.00 0.52
CA ASP A 123 0.22 29.14 -0.01
C ASP A 123 0.45 29.34 -1.51
N GLU A 124 0.61 28.29 -2.31
CA GLU A 124 0.77 28.42 -3.77
C GLU A 124 -0.58 28.79 -4.44
N GLN A 125 -1.71 28.47 -3.78
CA GLN A 125 -3.03 28.96 -4.17
C GLN A 125 -3.25 30.45 -3.87
N MET A 126 -2.50 31.08 -2.97
CA MET A 126 -2.62 32.52 -2.70
C MET A 126 -1.94 33.36 -3.78
N LEU A 127 -0.76 32.93 -4.25
CA LEU A 127 -0.05 33.63 -5.33
C LEU A 127 -0.74 33.49 -6.69
N GLY A 128 -1.29 32.32 -7.04
CA GLY A 128 -2.07 32.17 -8.29
C GLY A 128 -3.40 32.94 -8.28
N LYS A 129 -4.05 33.07 -7.12
CA LYS A 129 -5.28 33.87 -6.97
C LYS A 129 -5.04 35.36 -7.20
N LEU A 130 -3.85 35.87 -6.89
CA LEU A 130 -3.49 37.27 -7.12
C LEU A 130 -3.41 37.57 -8.62
N ASP A 131 -2.77 36.70 -9.42
CA ASP A 131 -2.65 36.90 -10.87
C ASP A 131 -3.99 36.68 -11.61
N GLU A 132 -4.76 35.65 -11.23
CA GLU A 132 -6.06 35.39 -11.87
C GLU A 132 -7.10 36.49 -11.58
N TYR A 133 -7.15 36.97 -10.33
CA TYR A 133 -8.00 38.11 -9.94
C TYR A 133 -7.50 39.41 -10.59
N CYS A 134 -6.19 39.55 -10.82
CA CYS A 134 -5.60 40.69 -11.53
C CYS A 134 -6.10 40.80 -12.99
N THR A 135 -6.25 39.69 -13.73
CA THR A 135 -6.71 39.76 -15.13
C THR A 135 -8.16 40.24 -15.27
N VAL A 136 -9.09 39.72 -14.47
CA VAL A 136 -10.50 40.15 -14.48
C VAL A 136 -10.62 41.59 -13.99
N GLN A 137 -9.85 41.97 -12.97
CA GLN A 137 -9.79 43.36 -12.52
C GLN A 137 -9.23 44.31 -13.58
N LEU A 138 -8.18 43.92 -14.29
CA LEU A 138 -7.62 44.70 -15.39
C LEU A 138 -8.65 44.90 -16.51
N GLU A 139 -9.41 43.87 -16.88
CA GLU A 139 -10.47 43.99 -17.88
C GLU A 139 -11.63 44.88 -17.40
N ARG A 140 -12.03 44.80 -16.13
CA ARG A 140 -12.97 45.75 -15.51
C ARG A 140 -12.44 47.18 -15.55
N HIS A 141 -11.18 47.38 -15.20
CA HIS A 141 -10.56 48.69 -15.18
C HIS A 141 -10.45 49.29 -16.59
N LYS A 142 -10.05 48.49 -17.59
CA LYS A 142 -10.05 48.88 -19.01
C LYS A 142 -11.45 49.23 -19.51
N LEU A 143 -12.47 48.43 -19.16
CA LEU A 143 -13.87 48.72 -19.50
C LEU A 143 -14.28 50.08 -18.91
N ASN A 144 -13.98 50.33 -17.63
CA ASN A 144 -14.29 51.59 -16.96
C ASN A 144 -13.54 52.77 -17.62
N ARG A 145 -12.25 52.62 -17.94
CA ARG A 145 -11.50 53.65 -18.69
C ARG A 145 -12.13 53.96 -20.04
N ILE A 146 -12.54 52.95 -20.80
CA ILE A 146 -13.20 53.15 -22.10
C ILE A 146 -14.53 53.85 -21.92
N GLN A 147 -15.37 53.40 -20.98
CA GLN A 147 -16.64 54.06 -20.66
C GLN A 147 -16.44 55.53 -20.27
N GLN A 148 -15.46 55.83 -19.42
CA GLN A 148 -15.12 57.20 -19.04
C GLN A 148 -14.56 58.02 -20.20
N HIS A 149 -13.73 57.42 -21.05
CA HIS A 149 -13.16 58.09 -22.22
C HIS A 149 -14.26 58.42 -23.23
N GLU A 150 -15.12 57.46 -23.57
CA GLU A 150 -16.26 57.67 -24.46
C GLU A 150 -17.24 58.70 -23.87
N ARG A 151 -17.48 58.66 -22.56
CA ARG A 151 -18.28 59.68 -21.87
C ARG A 151 -17.66 61.07 -21.97
N ARG A 152 -16.37 61.21 -21.66
CA ARG A 152 -15.65 62.50 -21.76
C ARG A 152 -15.60 63.01 -23.18
N TRP A 153 -15.40 62.12 -24.15
CA TRP A 153 -15.43 62.45 -25.57
C TRP A 153 -16.81 62.95 -25.97
N LEU A 154 -17.88 62.22 -25.60
CA LEU A 154 -19.25 62.66 -25.80
C LEU A 154 -19.42 64.03 -25.15
N GLU A 155 -19.18 64.21 -23.85
CA GLU A 155 -19.31 65.51 -23.17
C GLU A 155 -18.51 66.65 -23.85
N SER A 156 -17.29 66.39 -24.33
CA SER A 156 -16.42 67.38 -24.97
C SER A 156 -16.87 67.74 -26.39
N THR A 157 -17.05 66.75 -27.27
CA THR A 157 -17.56 66.97 -28.63
C THR A 157 -18.95 67.57 -28.59
N LEU A 158 -19.79 67.14 -27.64
CA LEU A 158 -21.12 67.68 -27.45
C LEU A 158 -21.08 69.10 -26.92
N GLY A 159 -20.20 69.41 -25.97
CA GLY A 159 -19.99 70.78 -25.51
C GLY A 159 -19.53 71.69 -26.65
N HIS A 160 -18.62 71.22 -27.50
CA HIS A 160 -18.16 71.97 -28.66
C HIS A 160 -19.25 72.18 -29.70
N GLU A 161 -19.95 71.13 -30.12
CA GLU A 161 -21.04 71.23 -31.11
C GLU A 161 -22.22 72.04 -30.59
N LEU A 162 -22.54 71.95 -29.30
CA LEU A 162 -23.59 72.75 -28.67
C LEU A 162 -23.18 74.22 -28.55
N ASN A 163 -21.91 74.50 -28.27
CA ASN A 163 -21.38 75.87 -28.30
C ASN A 163 -21.34 76.41 -29.73
N MET A 164 -20.88 75.64 -30.72
CA MET A 164 -20.94 76.02 -32.13
C MET A 164 -22.38 76.25 -32.60
N LEU A 165 -23.33 75.42 -32.19
CA LEU A 165 -24.73 75.63 -32.50
C LEU A 165 -25.29 76.85 -31.81
N LYS A 166 -24.92 77.13 -30.56
CA LYS A 166 -25.27 78.38 -29.88
C LYS A 166 -24.63 79.58 -30.56
N GLU A 167 -23.38 79.47 -31.00
CA GLU A 167 -22.70 80.51 -31.74
C GLU A 167 -23.34 80.72 -33.11
N MET A 168 -23.74 79.67 -33.83
CA MET A 168 -24.49 79.81 -35.08
C MET A 168 -25.92 80.28 -34.85
N GLU A 169 -26.58 79.88 -33.77
CA GLU A 169 -27.93 80.37 -33.38
C GLU A 169 -27.85 81.85 -32.99
N ASN A 170 -26.85 82.23 -32.19
CA ASN A 170 -26.52 83.61 -31.85
C ASN A 170 -26.01 84.39 -33.05
N SER A 171 -25.27 83.78 -33.99
CA SER A 171 -24.73 84.41 -35.19
C SER A 171 -25.80 84.51 -36.27
N VAL A 172 -26.79 83.63 -36.33
CA VAL A 172 -27.98 83.83 -37.15
C VAL A 172 -28.82 84.93 -36.52
N ALA A 173 -29.02 84.93 -35.21
CA ALA A 173 -29.69 86.05 -34.51
C ALA A 173 -28.91 87.36 -34.62
N TYR A 174 -27.57 87.30 -34.62
CA TYR A 174 -26.68 88.44 -34.73
C TYR A 174 -26.52 88.86 -36.17
N MET A 175 -26.43 87.99 -37.17
CA MET A 175 -26.49 88.34 -38.60
C MET A 175 -27.88 88.83 -38.99
N GLU A 176 -28.96 88.35 -38.37
CA GLU A 176 -30.28 89.00 -38.47
C GLU A 176 -30.27 90.40 -37.82
N ALA A 177 -29.37 90.65 -36.86
CA ALA A 177 -29.14 91.96 -36.23
C ALA A 177 -28.01 92.80 -36.87
N GLU A 178 -27.10 92.20 -37.65
CA GLU A 178 -25.85 92.73 -38.20
C GLU A 178 -25.88 92.73 -39.74
N ASP A 179 -26.85 92.09 -40.40
CA ASP A 179 -27.35 92.55 -41.71
C ASP A 179 -27.91 93.98 -41.60
N ASN A 180 -28.10 94.50 -40.38
CA ASN A 180 -28.28 95.92 -40.09
C ASN A 180 -26.97 96.70 -39.77
N SER A 181 -25.78 96.08 -39.74
CA SER A 181 -24.52 96.72 -39.29
C SER A 181 -23.18 96.18 -39.87
N ALA A 182 -23.15 95.22 -40.79
CA ALA A 182 -21.95 94.50 -41.25
C ALA A 182 -21.39 95.04 -42.57
N ALA A 183 -20.92 96.30 -42.56
CA ALA A 183 -20.04 96.83 -43.62
C ALA A 183 -18.59 97.08 -43.14
N ASP A 184 -18.33 97.14 -41.82
CA ASP A 184 -17.14 97.86 -41.32
C ASP A 184 -16.03 97.03 -40.64
N LYS A 185 -16.09 95.69 -40.59
CA LYS A 185 -15.13 94.92 -39.75
C LYS A 185 -14.34 93.80 -40.43
N MET A 186 -14.23 93.81 -41.76
CA MET A 186 -13.42 92.82 -42.51
C MET A 186 -11.93 93.18 -42.67
N ALA A 187 -11.43 94.27 -42.07
CA ALA A 187 -10.04 94.72 -42.28
C ALA A 187 -9.01 94.23 -41.25
N ASP A 188 -9.40 93.85 -40.02
CA ASP A 188 -8.45 93.70 -38.90
C ASP A 188 -7.94 92.26 -38.63
N ASP A 189 -8.60 91.23 -39.16
CA ASP A 189 -8.30 89.83 -38.78
C ASP A 189 -7.17 89.16 -39.61
N ALA A 190 -6.65 89.83 -40.63
CA ALA A 190 -5.55 89.29 -41.45
C ALA A 190 -4.16 89.37 -40.76
N ALA A 191 -4.00 90.21 -39.73
CA ALA A 191 -2.69 90.48 -39.13
C ALA A 191 -2.27 89.48 -38.03
N LYS A 192 -3.21 88.81 -37.35
CA LYS A 192 -2.92 87.92 -36.21
C LYS A 192 -2.52 86.49 -36.59
N MET A 193 -2.76 86.08 -37.83
CA MET A 193 -2.55 84.70 -38.29
C MET A 193 -1.08 84.35 -38.64
N LYS A 194 -0.19 85.34 -38.70
CA LYS A 194 1.21 85.14 -39.09
C LYS A 194 2.15 84.83 -37.91
N GLU A 195 1.84 85.30 -36.70
CA GLU A 195 2.71 85.16 -35.52
C GLU A 195 2.57 83.80 -34.80
N LEU A 196 1.44 83.10 -34.99
CA LEU A 196 1.16 81.81 -34.34
C LEU A 196 1.84 80.61 -35.02
N ASN A 197 2.33 80.76 -36.25
CA ASN A 197 2.91 79.66 -37.02
C ASN A 197 4.39 79.41 -36.67
N ASP A 198 5.13 80.47 -36.30
CA ASP A 198 6.57 80.38 -36.02
C ASP A 198 6.88 79.77 -34.64
N LYS A 199 6.01 79.95 -33.64
CA LYS A 199 6.13 79.32 -32.30
C LYS A 199 5.91 77.79 -32.30
N ARG A 200 5.45 77.21 -33.41
CA ARG A 200 5.17 75.77 -33.51
C ARG A 200 6.39 74.97 -33.96
N ARG A 201 7.34 75.61 -34.67
CA ARG A 201 8.50 74.94 -35.29
C ARG A 201 9.63 74.66 -34.30
N GLU A 202 9.87 75.54 -33.31
CA GLU A 202 10.91 75.34 -32.28
C GLU A 202 10.61 74.23 -31.26
N ARG A 203 9.33 73.86 -31.07
CA ARG A 203 8.93 72.81 -30.11
C ARG A 203 9.07 71.39 -30.66
N GLU A 204 9.18 71.22 -31.98
CA GLU A 204 9.33 69.90 -32.61
C GLU A 204 10.81 69.45 -32.65
N GLU A 205 11.75 70.38 -32.81
CA GLU A 205 13.20 70.07 -32.87
C GLU A 205 13.76 69.67 -31.49
N ALA A 206 13.27 70.24 -30.38
CA ALA A 206 13.69 69.88 -29.03
C ALA A 206 13.26 68.46 -28.60
N LYS A 207 12.16 67.95 -29.16
CA LYS A 207 11.58 66.64 -28.82
C LYS A 207 12.26 65.49 -29.55
N GLN A 208 12.90 65.76 -30.68
CA GLN A 208 13.61 64.78 -31.51
C GLN A 208 14.99 64.42 -30.93
N ALA A 209 15.67 65.36 -30.28
CA ALA A 209 16.97 65.15 -29.64
C ALA A 209 16.88 64.28 -28.36
N GLU A 210 15.77 64.37 -27.61
CA GLU A 210 15.55 63.57 -26.40
C GLU A 210 15.27 62.08 -26.70
N ALA A 211 14.61 61.79 -27.83
CA ALA A 211 14.30 60.43 -28.27
C ALA A 211 15.55 59.65 -28.73
N GLU A 212 16.55 60.32 -29.30
CA GLU A 212 17.81 59.67 -29.71
C GLU A 212 18.70 59.28 -28.53
N ALA A 213 18.66 60.02 -27.42
CA ALA A 213 19.43 59.70 -26.21
C ALA A 213 18.89 58.45 -25.49
N GLN A 214 17.57 58.25 -25.45
CA GLN A 214 16.94 57.09 -24.82
C GLN A 214 17.20 55.78 -25.61
N SER A 215 17.25 55.85 -26.94
CA SER A 215 17.51 54.69 -27.80
C SER A 215 18.94 54.11 -27.63
N ARG A 216 19.92 54.91 -27.19
CA ARG A 216 21.29 54.45 -26.95
C ARG A 216 21.44 53.69 -25.62
N LEU A 217 20.74 54.13 -24.57
CA LEU A 217 20.70 53.46 -23.26
C LEU A 217 20.02 52.08 -23.33
N GLU A 218 18.96 51.96 -24.14
CA GLU A 218 18.20 50.72 -24.32
C GLU A 218 19.03 49.63 -25.04
N LYS A 219 19.88 50.02 -26.00
CA LYS A 219 20.80 49.10 -26.70
C LYS A 219 21.93 48.56 -25.82
N GLU A 220 22.35 49.29 -24.80
CA GLU A 220 23.36 48.79 -23.83
C GLU A 220 22.75 47.85 -22.80
N MET A 221 21.51 48.11 -22.35
CA MET A 221 20.75 47.23 -21.47
C MET A 221 20.46 45.87 -22.14
N ALA A 222 20.05 45.88 -23.41
CA ALA A 222 19.77 44.65 -24.18
C ALA A 222 21.02 43.77 -24.39
N LYS A 223 22.21 44.36 -24.58
CA LYS A 223 23.48 43.60 -24.69
C LYS A 223 23.84 42.93 -23.37
N ARG A 224 23.54 43.56 -22.23
CA ARG A 224 23.84 43.03 -20.88
C ARG A 224 22.92 41.86 -20.51
N GLU A 225 21.65 41.91 -20.91
CA GLU A 225 20.70 40.79 -20.71
C GLU A 225 21.02 39.58 -21.58
N PHE A 226 21.46 39.79 -22.83
CA PHE A 226 21.83 38.69 -23.73
C PHE A 226 23.03 37.89 -23.22
N LEU A 227 24.06 38.57 -22.69
CA LEU A 227 25.23 37.94 -22.07
C LEU A 227 24.86 37.11 -20.82
N ARG A 228 23.92 37.61 -20.01
CA ARG A 228 23.42 36.90 -18.81
C ARG A 228 22.65 35.63 -19.19
N GLN A 229 21.78 35.68 -20.20
CA GLN A 229 21.06 34.49 -20.69
C GLN A 229 22.00 33.42 -21.26
N GLN A 230 23.07 33.83 -21.95
CA GLN A 230 24.05 32.89 -22.51
C GLN A 230 24.85 32.16 -21.40
N GLN A 231 25.12 32.86 -20.29
CA GLN A 231 25.82 32.31 -19.13
C GLN A 231 24.93 31.34 -18.32
N GLU A 232 23.65 31.68 -18.13
CA GLU A 232 22.66 30.81 -17.47
C GLU A 232 22.42 29.49 -18.24
N LEU A 233 22.43 29.52 -19.58
CA LEU A 233 22.33 28.31 -20.42
C LEU A 233 23.54 27.38 -20.27
N MET A 234 24.75 27.93 -20.16
CA MET A 234 25.98 27.15 -19.96
C MET A 234 26.01 26.46 -18.59
N ASP A 235 25.53 27.13 -17.54
CA ASP A 235 25.44 26.56 -16.20
C ASP A 235 24.34 25.49 -16.09
N HIS A 236 23.22 25.66 -16.82
CA HIS A 236 22.17 24.65 -16.90
C HIS A 236 22.66 23.36 -17.60
N GLN A 237 23.51 23.46 -18.62
CA GLN A 237 24.11 22.29 -19.26
C GLN A 237 25.13 21.58 -18.35
N LYS A 238 25.91 22.31 -17.55
CA LYS A 238 26.84 21.73 -16.57
C LYS A 238 26.11 20.97 -15.45
N ARG A 239 24.94 21.46 -14.98
CA ARG A 239 24.10 20.76 -13.98
C ARG A 239 23.55 19.44 -14.51
N LYS A 240 22.99 19.42 -15.73
CA LYS A 240 22.51 18.18 -16.40
C LYS A 240 23.61 17.13 -16.60
N LYS A 241 24.85 17.54 -16.92
CA LYS A 241 26.00 16.60 -17.06
C LYS A 241 26.45 16.02 -15.71
N LYS A 242 26.30 16.74 -14.60
CA LYS A 242 26.60 16.22 -13.25
C LYS A 242 25.53 15.24 -12.76
N GLU A 243 24.25 15.52 -13.00
CA GLU A 243 23.14 14.63 -12.63
C GLU A 243 23.19 13.29 -13.39
N ASN A 244 23.55 13.32 -14.68
CA ASN A 244 23.65 12.10 -15.49
C ASN A 244 24.84 11.19 -15.11
N ARG A 245 25.90 11.73 -14.48
CA ARG A 245 27.03 10.95 -13.96
C ARG A 245 26.70 10.21 -12.66
N GLY A 246 25.84 10.79 -11.82
CA GLY A 246 25.37 10.13 -10.58
C GLY A 246 24.54 8.88 -10.87
N TRP A 247 23.62 8.96 -11.83
CA TRP A 247 22.73 7.86 -12.21
C TRP A 247 23.47 6.62 -12.75
N CYS A 248 24.57 6.82 -13.50
CA CYS A 248 25.40 5.71 -14.02
C CYS A 248 26.19 4.99 -12.90
N HIS A 249 26.67 5.75 -11.91
CA HIS A 249 27.40 5.20 -10.76
C HIS A 249 26.51 4.35 -9.86
N ASP A 250 25.27 4.79 -9.61
CA ASP A 250 24.30 4.05 -8.79
C ASP A 250 23.87 2.75 -9.46
N HIS A 251 23.75 2.74 -10.79
CA HIS A 251 23.39 1.55 -11.55
C HIS A 251 24.52 0.51 -11.61
N GLN A 252 25.79 0.95 -11.66
CA GLN A 252 26.95 0.04 -11.54
C GLN A 252 27.06 -0.56 -10.14
N ALA A 253 26.82 0.22 -9.08
CA ALA A 253 26.86 -0.26 -7.70
C ALA A 253 25.77 -1.30 -7.39
N LEU A 254 24.59 -1.20 -8.02
CA LEU A 254 23.52 -2.20 -7.90
C LEU A 254 23.87 -3.51 -8.62
N HIS A 255 24.49 -3.43 -9.79
CA HIS A 255 24.93 -4.61 -10.54
C HIS A 255 26.05 -5.38 -9.80
N GLU A 256 27.00 -4.66 -9.21
CA GLU A 256 28.09 -5.24 -8.44
C GLU A 256 27.58 -5.94 -7.15
N LYS A 257 26.60 -5.34 -6.46
CA LYS A 257 25.93 -5.99 -5.32
C LYS A 257 25.18 -7.26 -5.73
N SER A 258 24.55 -7.27 -6.90
CA SER A 258 23.85 -8.45 -7.42
C SER A 258 24.81 -9.60 -7.74
N LEU A 259 26.00 -9.29 -8.28
CA LEU A 259 27.04 -10.31 -8.55
C LEU A 259 27.60 -10.89 -7.24
N ALA A 260 27.90 -10.05 -6.25
CA ALA A 260 28.40 -10.48 -4.94
C ALA A 260 27.37 -11.35 -4.18
N GLU A 261 26.07 -11.09 -4.32
CA GLU A 261 25.03 -11.92 -3.70
C GLU A 261 24.88 -13.27 -4.41
N ALA A 262 25.00 -13.32 -5.74
CA ALA A 262 24.99 -14.57 -6.50
C ALA A 262 26.18 -15.47 -6.15
N GLU A 263 27.35 -14.88 -5.93
CA GLU A 263 28.56 -15.60 -5.54
C GLU A 263 28.47 -16.17 -4.12
N ARG A 264 27.88 -15.43 -3.17
CA ARG A 264 27.57 -15.96 -1.83
C ARG A 264 26.62 -17.15 -1.87
N ARG A 265 25.62 -17.14 -2.75
CA ARG A 265 24.69 -18.29 -2.92
C ARG A 265 25.40 -19.52 -3.47
N ARG A 266 26.26 -19.36 -4.48
CA ARG A 266 27.09 -20.47 -5.02
C ARG A 266 28.00 -21.07 -3.95
N LYS A 267 28.62 -20.23 -3.10
CA LYS A 267 29.46 -20.70 -2.00
C LYS A 267 28.67 -21.50 -0.95
N GLN A 268 27.47 -21.03 -0.59
CA GLN A 268 26.58 -21.76 0.32
C GLN A 268 26.07 -23.09 -0.25
N GLU A 269 25.85 -23.18 -1.56
CA GLU A 269 25.47 -24.43 -2.24
C GLU A 269 26.64 -25.43 -2.27
N TYR A 270 27.86 -24.94 -2.54
CA TYR A 270 29.07 -25.74 -2.48
C TYR A 270 29.35 -26.28 -1.07
N ASP A 271 29.21 -25.44 -0.03
CA ASP A 271 29.39 -25.85 1.37
C ASP A 271 28.34 -26.89 1.79
N LYS A 272 27.09 -26.79 1.30
CA LYS A 272 26.05 -27.81 1.55
C LYS A 272 26.37 -29.13 0.88
N MET A 273 26.89 -29.11 -0.35
CA MET A 273 27.34 -30.33 -1.05
C MET A 273 28.50 -31.00 -0.30
N MET A 274 29.48 -30.22 0.16
CA MET A 274 30.60 -30.74 0.96
C MET A 274 30.14 -31.34 2.29
N GLN A 275 29.16 -30.73 2.96
CA GLN A 275 28.58 -31.27 4.20
C GLN A 275 27.81 -32.59 3.95
N GLN A 276 27.10 -32.70 2.83
CA GLN A 276 26.41 -33.93 2.45
C GLN A 276 27.41 -35.05 2.11
N GLU A 277 28.48 -34.75 1.38
CA GLU A 277 29.54 -35.72 1.07
C GLU A 277 30.27 -36.19 2.33
N TYR A 278 30.57 -35.26 3.26
CA TYR A 278 31.19 -35.59 4.54
C TYR A 278 30.30 -36.47 5.41
N ALA A 279 29.00 -36.18 5.49
CA ALA A 279 28.04 -37.00 6.23
C ALA A 279 27.88 -38.40 5.63
N TRP A 280 27.92 -38.52 4.30
CA TRP A 280 27.87 -39.80 3.59
C TRP A 280 29.12 -40.65 3.86
N ARG A 281 30.33 -40.05 3.80
CA ARG A 281 31.57 -40.75 4.19
C ARG A 281 31.53 -41.25 5.62
N LEU A 282 31.03 -40.45 6.56
CA LEU A 282 30.93 -40.84 7.97
C LEU A 282 29.96 -42.03 8.19
N GLN A 283 28.89 -42.13 7.41
CA GLN A 283 28.00 -43.30 7.43
C GLN A 283 28.67 -44.53 6.84
N GLN A 284 29.45 -44.36 5.77
CA GLN A 284 30.17 -45.44 5.12
C GLN A 284 31.28 -46.01 6.02
N ASP A 285 32.01 -45.14 6.73
CA ASP A 285 33.04 -45.54 7.69
C ASP A 285 32.45 -46.30 8.88
N LYS A 286 31.28 -45.89 9.39
CA LYS A 286 30.57 -46.64 10.44
C LYS A 286 30.10 -48.02 9.98
N LEU A 287 29.66 -48.14 8.72
CA LEU A 287 29.26 -49.42 8.13
C LEU A 287 30.48 -50.35 7.99
N ASN A 288 31.61 -49.81 7.55
CA ASN A 288 32.87 -50.56 7.45
C ASN A 288 33.42 -50.99 8.82
N GLU A 289 33.29 -50.15 9.85
CA GLU A 289 33.69 -50.50 11.21
C GLU A 289 32.81 -51.61 11.81
N MET A 290 31.50 -51.59 11.52
CA MET A 290 30.58 -52.64 11.96
C MET A 290 30.87 -53.97 11.26
N ASN A 291 31.15 -53.94 9.95
CA ASN A 291 31.55 -55.13 9.19
C ASN A 291 32.87 -55.74 9.73
N ARG A 292 33.86 -54.91 10.08
CA ARG A 292 35.11 -55.39 10.73
C ARG A 292 34.85 -56.10 12.07
N LYS A 293 33.95 -55.54 12.90
CA LYS A 293 33.57 -56.14 14.18
C LYS A 293 32.79 -57.45 14.01
N ASP A 294 32.06 -57.60 12.91
CA ASP A 294 31.35 -58.83 12.58
C ASP A 294 32.30 -59.91 12.03
N GLU A 295 33.28 -59.54 11.22
CA GLU A 295 34.36 -60.43 10.77
C GLU A 295 35.20 -60.97 11.95
N GLU A 296 35.56 -60.12 12.91
CA GLU A 296 36.27 -60.55 14.12
C GLU A 296 35.43 -61.51 14.98
N ARG A 297 34.12 -61.27 15.10
CA ARG A 297 33.21 -62.16 15.82
C ARG A 297 33.09 -63.54 15.16
N LEU A 298 33.03 -63.57 13.83
CA LEU A 298 32.99 -64.81 13.06
C LEU A 298 34.28 -65.62 13.24
N ARG A 299 35.44 -64.95 13.18
CA ARG A 299 36.74 -65.58 13.39
C ARG A 299 36.87 -66.22 14.78
N ILE A 300 36.45 -65.53 15.84
CA ILE A 300 36.45 -66.07 17.20
C ILE A 300 35.48 -67.28 17.33
N GLN A 301 34.34 -67.25 16.63
CA GLN A 301 33.41 -68.39 16.63
C GLN A 301 33.96 -69.61 15.89
N GLU A 302 34.71 -69.42 14.81
CA GLU A 302 35.40 -70.48 14.07
C GLU A 302 36.50 -71.12 14.91
N GLU A 303 37.35 -70.31 15.54
CA GLU A 303 38.40 -70.80 16.46
C GLU A 303 37.80 -71.61 17.62
N GLN A 304 36.67 -71.18 18.19
CA GLN A 304 35.95 -71.97 19.22
C GLN A 304 35.29 -73.25 18.67
N LYS A 305 34.89 -73.28 17.40
CA LYS A 305 34.34 -74.49 16.76
C LYS A 305 35.45 -75.50 16.52
N GLU A 306 36.60 -75.08 16.02
CA GLU A 306 37.77 -75.95 15.80
C GLU A 306 38.25 -76.56 17.12
N HIS A 307 38.40 -75.74 18.16
CA HIS A 307 38.84 -76.21 19.47
C HIS A 307 37.86 -77.23 20.12
N ARG A 308 36.55 -77.12 19.83
CA ARG A 308 35.53 -78.10 20.23
C ARG A 308 35.59 -79.38 19.41
N GLN A 309 35.87 -79.29 18.11
CA GLN A 309 36.01 -80.46 17.24
C GLN A 309 37.24 -81.29 17.61
N GLU A 310 38.36 -80.65 17.93
CA GLU A 310 39.58 -81.34 18.41
C GLU A 310 39.36 -82.04 19.75
N TYR A 311 38.67 -81.38 20.69
CA TYR A 311 38.29 -81.98 21.96
C TYR A 311 37.42 -83.24 21.76
N MET A 312 36.43 -83.18 20.86
CA MET A 312 35.57 -84.32 20.53
C MET A 312 36.35 -85.49 19.89
N ARG A 313 37.32 -85.21 19.01
CA ARG A 313 38.19 -86.23 18.42
C ARG A 313 39.03 -86.95 19.49
N SER A 314 39.49 -86.22 20.51
CA SER A 314 40.26 -86.80 21.64
C SER A 314 39.43 -87.75 22.51
N ILE A 315 38.13 -87.48 22.69
CA ILE A 315 37.20 -88.32 23.46
C ILE A 315 36.88 -89.62 22.71
N ILE A 316 36.68 -89.54 21.39
CA ILE A 316 36.38 -90.71 20.56
C ILE A 316 37.56 -91.69 20.57
N LYS A 317 38.81 -91.19 20.51
CA LYS A 317 40.02 -92.03 20.58
C LYS A 317 40.10 -92.81 21.90
N LYS A 318 39.89 -92.14 23.04
CA LYS A 318 39.88 -92.77 24.38
C LYS A 318 38.76 -93.80 24.57
N LYS A 319 37.64 -93.64 23.86
CA LYS A 319 36.51 -94.59 23.91
C LYS A 319 36.81 -95.86 23.12
N ASN A 320 37.50 -95.76 21.99
CA ASN A 320 37.93 -96.93 21.21
C ASN A 320 38.99 -97.76 21.94
N ASP A 321 39.91 -97.12 22.68
CA ASP A 321 40.93 -97.83 23.47
C ASP A 321 40.31 -98.65 24.62
N ARG A 322 39.20 -98.19 25.21
CA ARG A 322 38.45 -98.94 26.25
C ARG A 322 37.72 -100.16 25.71
N VAL A 323 37.18 -100.09 24.49
CA VAL A 323 36.46 -101.20 23.87
C VAL A 323 37.43 -102.33 23.51
N MET A 324 38.63 -102.00 23.04
CA MET A 324 39.70 -102.97 22.76
C MET A 324 40.20 -103.69 24.03
N ALA A 325 40.25 -103.01 25.18
CA ALA A 325 40.62 -103.62 26.47
C ALA A 325 39.51 -104.54 27.04
N SER A 326 38.24 -104.20 26.77
CA SER A 326 37.08 -104.99 27.22
C SER A 326 36.91 -106.30 26.44
N MET A 327 37.27 -106.34 25.16
CA MET A 327 37.21 -107.55 24.33
C MET A 327 38.24 -108.61 24.80
N LYS A 328 39.41 -108.18 25.27
CA LYS A 328 40.50 -109.06 25.73
C LYS A 328 40.23 -109.76 27.07
N ASN A 329 39.39 -109.15 27.92
CA ASN A 329 39.04 -109.67 29.25
C ASN A 329 37.84 -110.64 29.22
N ASN A 330 37.10 -110.66 28.11
CA ASN A 330 35.94 -111.53 27.92
C ASN A 330 36.33 -112.95 27.44
N GLU A 331 37.49 -113.10 26.80
CA GLU A 331 38.04 -114.41 26.40
C GLU A 331 38.53 -115.24 27.61
N GLU A 332 38.93 -114.60 28.72
CA GLU A 332 39.39 -115.29 29.94
C GLU A 332 38.24 -115.81 30.84
N LEU A 333 37.01 -115.32 30.65
CA LEU A 333 35.84 -115.61 31.49
C LEU A 333 35.02 -116.82 31.01
N GLU A 334 35.25 -117.30 29.79
CA GLU A 334 34.58 -118.46 29.20
C GLU A 334 35.09 -119.80 29.77
N MET A 335 36.33 -119.86 30.26
CA MET A 335 36.94 -121.08 30.82
C MET A 335 36.45 -121.45 32.23
N ARG A 336 35.83 -120.52 32.97
CA ARG A 336 35.33 -120.74 34.34
C ARG A 336 33.87 -121.21 34.43
N ARG A 337 33.12 -121.21 33.32
CA ARG A 337 31.66 -121.45 33.31
C ARG A 337 31.22 -122.92 33.19
N LYS A 338 32.14 -123.86 32.97
CA LYS A 338 31.80 -125.29 32.85
C LYS A 338 31.66 -126.06 34.18
N GLN A 339 32.07 -125.47 35.31
CA GLN A 339 31.97 -126.12 36.63
C GLN A 339 30.75 -125.67 37.45
N GLU A 340 30.11 -124.55 37.10
CA GLU A 340 28.94 -124.00 37.85
C GLU A 340 27.58 -124.49 37.34
N TYR A 341 27.54 -125.41 36.37
CA TYR A 341 26.31 -125.80 35.66
C TYR A 341 25.48 -126.85 36.40
N LEU A 342 26.07 -127.66 37.28
CA LEU A 342 25.34 -128.73 38.00
C LEU A 342 24.64 -128.25 39.28
N ASP A 343 25.14 -127.19 39.92
CA ASP A 343 24.52 -126.59 41.13
C ASP A 343 23.37 -125.61 40.81
N ARG A 344 23.14 -125.30 39.53
CA ARG A 344 22.11 -124.34 39.08
C ARG A 344 20.72 -124.93 38.91
N LEU A 345 20.59 -126.22 38.61
CA LEU A 345 19.31 -126.79 38.19
C LEU A 345 18.26 -126.79 39.33
N GLU A 346 18.69 -126.91 40.59
CA GLU A 346 17.80 -127.01 41.75
C GLU A 346 17.52 -125.65 42.43
N GLN A 347 18.39 -124.66 42.19
CA GLN A 347 18.13 -123.26 42.55
C GLN A 347 17.30 -122.52 41.50
N GLU A 348 17.20 -123.02 40.26
CA GLU A 348 16.50 -122.35 39.16
C GLU A 348 14.98 -122.25 39.38
N GLU A 349 14.28 -123.31 39.81
CA GLU A 349 12.81 -123.26 39.97
C GLU A 349 12.33 -122.31 41.09
N ALA A 350 13.01 -122.26 42.25
CA ALA A 350 12.67 -121.35 43.35
C ALA A 350 13.14 -119.90 43.08
N ARG A 351 14.15 -119.72 42.23
CA ARG A 351 14.61 -118.42 41.73
C ARG A 351 13.72 -117.92 40.60
N GLU A 352 13.14 -118.80 39.80
CA GLU A 352 12.26 -118.47 38.68
C GLU A 352 10.97 -117.82 39.16
N GLN A 353 10.31 -118.35 40.20
CA GLN A 353 9.11 -117.74 40.78
C GLN A 353 9.38 -116.38 41.46
N ARG A 354 10.50 -116.24 42.20
CA ARG A 354 10.93 -114.93 42.76
C ARG A 354 11.40 -113.95 41.69
N LEU A 355 11.96 -114.44 40.58
CA LEU A 355 12.32 -113.65 39.41
C LEU A 355 11.07 -113.23 38.63
N GLU A 356 10.02 -114.03 38.61
CA GLU A 356 8.78 -113.73 37.91
C GLU A 356 7.94 -112.69 38.66
N GLU A 357 7.85 -112.79 39.99
CA GLU A 357 7.28 -111.73 40.84
C GLU A 357 8.12 -110.45 40.81
N ARG A 358 9.46 -110.54 40.87
CA ARG A 358 10.33 -109.37 40.64
C ARG A 358 10.19 -108.82 39.23
N ARG A 359 9.99 -109.65 38.20
CA ARG A 359 9.76 -109.20 36.81
C ARG A 359 8.43 -108.49 36.71
N ARG A 360 7.35 -108.99 37.33
CA ARG A 360 6.06 -108.31 37.39
C ARG A 360 6.14 -107.00 38.15
N TYR A 361 6.75 -106.98 39.34
CA TYR A 361 6.94 -105.76 40.12
C TYR A 361 7.84 -104.75 39.40
N HIS A 362 8.91 -105.20 38.73
CA HIS A 362 9.79 -104.35 37.92
C HIS A 362 9.12 -103.89 36.61
N HIS A 363 8.18 -104.67 36.06
CA HIS A 363 7.36 -104.28 34.91
C HIS A 363 6.30 -103.25 35.31
N GLU A 364 5.67 -103.40 36.48
CA GLU A 364 4.75 -102.42 37.05
C GLU A 364 5.47 -101.13 37.49
N GLU A 365 6.62 -101.22 38.16
CA GLU A 365 7.45 -100.06 38.46
C GLU A 365 8.02 -99.43 37.18
N GLY A 366 8.39 -100.24 36.18
CA GLY A 366 8.80 -99.76 34.85
C GLY A 366 7.68 -99.02 34.13
N SER A 367 6.44 -99.51 34.25
CA SER A 367 5.22 -98.87 33.71
C SER A 367 4.87 -97.59 34.46
N LYS A 368 4.96 -97.57 35.79
CA LYS A 368 4.76 -96.37 36.62
C LYS A 368 5.83 -95.32 36.37
N ARG A 369 7.10 -95.71 36.25
CA ARG A 369 8.22 -94.81 35.93
C ARG A 369 8.11 -94.27 34.51
N SER A 370 7.75 -95.10 33.53
CA SER A 370 7.55 -94.66 32.14
C SER A 370 6.33 -93.74 32.00
N LEU A 371 5.23 -94.00 32.70
CA LEU A 371 4.08 -93.10 32.78
C LEU A 371 4.42 -91.77 33.46
N ALA A 372 5.12 -91.81 34.61
CA ALA A 372 5.58 -90.61 35.29
C ALA A 372 6.55 -89.79 34.42
N LEU A 373 7.43 -90.46 33.66
CA LEU A 373 8.31 -89.83 32.69
C LEU A 373 7.52 -89.22 31.52
N ALA A 374 6.49 -89.91 31.02
CA ALA A 374 5.61 -89.41 29.96
C ALA A 374 4.80 -88.19 30.42
N LEU A 375 4.30 -88.18 31.65
CA LEU A 375 3.62 -87.02 32.25
C LEU A 375 4.58 -85.85 32.46
N LYS A 376 5.80 -86.10 32.95
CA LYS A 376 6.86 -85.07 33.04
C LYS A 376 7.21 -84.49 31.67
N ARG A 377 7.37 -85.34 30.65
CA ARG A 377 7.61 -84.92 29.25
C ARG A 377 6.44 -84.07 28.73
N LYS A 378 5.20 -84.50 28.95
CA LYS A 378 4.00 -83.74 28.55
C LYS A 378 3.94 -82.38 29.26
N HIS A 379 4.25 -82.31 30.55
CA HIS A 379 4.31 -81.05 31.29
C HIS A 379 5.39 -80.11 30.74
N ILE A 380 6.61 -80.62 30.49
CA ILE A 380 7.70 -79.86 29.88
C ILE A 380 7.31 -79.34 28.49
N ILE A 381 6.66 -80.15 27.66
CA ILE A 381 6.16 -79.74 26.34
C ILE A 381 5.11 -78.65 26.47
N ASN A 382 4.10 -78.84 27.33
CA ASN A 382 3.05 -77.84 27.53
C ASN A 382 3.60 -76.51 28.09
N GLU A 383 4.55 -76.57 29.02
CA GLU A 383 5.21 -75.38 29.54
C GLU A 383 6.08 -74.70 28.47
N ALA A 384 6.76 -75.48 27.62
CA ALA A 384 7.49 -74.95 26.47
C ALA A 384 6.55 -74.26 25.45
N VAL A 385 5.40 -74.86 25.16
CA VAL A 385 4.35 -74.25 24.30
C VAL A 385 3.82 -72.97 24.93
N ARG A 386 3.48 -72.97 26.23
CA ARG A 386 3.00 -71.77 26.92
C ARG A 386 4.04 -70.64 26.89
N ARG A 387 5.31 -70.94 27.16
CA ARG A 387 6.40 -69.96 27.05
C ARG A 387 6.59 -69.46 25.61
N GLN A 388 6.39 -70.31 24.61
CA GLN A 388 6.45 -69.89 23.21
C GLN A 388 5.26 -68.99 22.83
N GLU A 389 4.07 -69.27 23.34
CA GLU A 389 2.88 -68.43 23.18
C GLU A 389 3.04 -67.08 23.90
N GLU A 390 3.53 -67.07 25.13
CA GLU A 390 3.86 -65.85 25.88
C GLU A 390 4.88 -65.00 25.12
N ARG A 391 5.93 -65.62 24.53
CA ARG A 391 6.90 -64.91 23.68
C ARG A 391 6.25 -64.35 22.42
N ARG A 392 5.40 -65.12 21.73
CA ARG A 392 4.68 -64.64 20.54
C ARG A 392 3.78 -63.46 20.89
N LYS A 393 3.04 -63.56 21.99
CA LYS A 393 2.18 -62.48 22.48
C LYS A 393 3.00 -61.24 22.84
N ALA A 394 4.11 -61.39 23.56
CA ALA A 394 4.99 -60.26 23.89
C ALA A 394 5.56 -59.57 22.62
N ILE A 395 5.90 -60.34 21.58
CA ILE A 395 6.34 -59.78 20.29
C ILE A 395 5.20 -59.00 19.62
N LEU A 396 3.98 -59.55 19.60
CA LEU A 396 2.81 -58.87 19.04
C LEU A 396 2.44 -57.59 19.82
N ASP A 397 2.44 -57.65 21.15
CA ASP A 397 2.16 -56.51 22.01
C ASP A 397 3.21 -55.41 21.80
N HIS A 398 4.49 -55.77 21.68
CA HIS A 398 5.56 -54.84 21.36
C HIS A 398 5.38 -54.20 19.97
N GLN A 399 5.00 -54.99 18.95
CA GLN A 399 4.69 -54.48 17.62
C GLN A 399 3.53 -53.47 17.66
N GLN A 400 2.42 -53.81 18.33
CA GLN A 400 1.28 -52.91 18.49
C GLN A 400 1.65 -51.62 19.23
N GLU A 401 2.47 -51.70 20.27
CA GLU A 401 2.95 -50.51 20.98
C GLU A 401 3.82 -49.63 20.07
N THR A 402 4.71 -50.23 19.26
CA THR A 402 5.51 -49.47 18.30
C THR A 402 4.66 -48.81 17.22
N GLU A 403 3.65 -49.49 16.71
CA GLU A 403 2.69 -48.96 15.73
C GLU A 403 1.87 -47.81 16.33
N GLN A 404 1.39 -47.94 17.57
CA GLN A 404 0.68 -46.88 18.28
C GLN A 404 1.55 -45.63 18.47
N ARG A 405 2.81 -45.80 18.87
CA ARG A 405 3.76 -44.67 19.01
C ARG A 405 4.03 -43.98 17.67
N LEU A 406 4.15 -44.75 16.59
CA LEU A 406 4.32 -44.20 15.23
C LEU A 406 3.07 -43.43 14.80
N LEU A 407 1.88 -43.99 15.00
CA LEU A 407 0.61 -43.36 14.67
C LEU A 407 0.38 -42.08 15.49
N GLU A 408 0.72 -42.06 16.78
CA GLU A 408 0.70 -40.85 17.59
C GLU A 408 1.66 -39.77 17.07
N HIS A 409 2.85 -40.17 16.64
CA HIS A 409 3.84 -39.24 16.07
C HIS A 409 3.36 -38.67 14.73
N GLU A 410 2.74 -39.49 13.88
CA GLU A 410 2.10 -39.07 12.64
C GLU A 410 0.97 -38.07 12.92
N ILE A 411 0.07 -38.35 13.86
CA ILE A 411 -1.00 -37.42 14.26
C ILE A 411 -0.43 -36.09 14.78
N LYS A 412 0.63 -36.12 15.62
CA LYS A 412 1.30 -34.91 16.11
C LYS A 412 1.91 -34.11 14.96
N ARG A 413 2.57 -34.79 14.02
CA ARG A 413 3.16 -34.18 12.82
C ARG A 413 2.08 -33.55 11.93
N GLU A 414 0.97 -34.22 11.69
CA GLU A 414 -0.15 -33.70 10.90
C GLU A 414 -0.76 -32.46 11.53
N ARG A 415 -1.01 -32.48 12.85
CA ARG A 415 -1.50 -31.31 13.60
C ARG A 415 -0.55 -30.12 13.48
N TYR A 416 0.76 -30.35 13.58
CA TYR A 416 1.77 -29.32 13.40
C TYR A 416 1.81 -28.76 11.97
N LEU A 417 1.75 -29.64 10.95
CA LEU A 417 1.73 -29.21 9.56
C LEU A 417 0.46 -28.41 9.23
N ALA A 418 -0.70 -28.83 9.75
CA ALA A 418 -1.94 -28.06 9.63
C ALA A 418 -1.82 -26.67 10.26
N PHE A 419 -1.24 -26.58 11.47
CA PHE A 419 -0.97 -25.30 12.13
C PHE A 419 -0.01 -24.41 11.35
N LYS A 420 1.07 -24.98 10.81
CA LYS A 420 2.04 -24.25 9.99
C LYS A 420 1.41 -23.74 8.69
N ARG A 421 0.64 -24.59 7.98
CA ARG A 421 -0.08 -24.20 6.76
C ARG A 421 -1.03 -23.04 7.02
N GLU A 422 -1.80 -23.10 8.11
CA GLU A 422 -2.73 -22.03 8.49
C GLU A 422 -1.97 -20.74 8.85
N LEU A 423 -0.87 -20.85 9.61
CA LEU A 423 -0.02 -19.70 9.94
C LEU A 423 0.53 -19.00 8.69
N ASP A 424 1.04 -19.77 7.73
CA ASP A 424 1.58 -19.22 6.48
C ASP A 424 0.45 -18.65 5.59
N ALA A 425 -0.73 -19.27 5.58
CA ALA A 425 -1.91 -18.72 4.93
C ALA A 425 -2.33 -17.37 5.54
N LEU A 426 -2.34 -17.24 6.88
CA LEU A 426 -2.62 -15.98 7.57
C LEU A 426 -1.57 -14.90 7.28
N LYS A 427 -0.28 -15.27 7.21
CA LYS A 427 0.78 -14.34 6.78
C LYS A 427 0.56 -13.83 5.37
N ASN A 428 0.17 -14.70 4.44
CA ASN A 428 -0.11 -14.31 3.05
C ASN A 428 -1.35 -13.42 2.98
N LYS A 429 -2.42 -13.74 3.71
CA LYS A 429 -3.59 -12.87 3.85
C LYS A 429 -3.23 -11.50 4.43
N ASN A 430 -2.33 -11.42 5.42
CA ASN A 430 -1.87 -10.14 5.95
C ASN A 430 -1.14 -9.29 4.89
N LYS A 431 -0.27 -9.92 4.09
CA LYS A 431 0.42 -9.24 2.98
C LYS A 431 -0.58 -8.72 1.96
N GLU A 432 -1.54 -9.55 1.55
CA GLU A 432 -2.59 -9.16 0.61
C GLU A 432 -3.45 -8.01 1.13
N MET A 433 -3.90 -8.07 2.38
CA MET A 433 -4.65 -6.98 3.03
C MET A 433 -3.83 -5.68 3.08
N ASN A 434 -2.53 -5.75 3.34
CA ASN A 434 -1.67 -4.57 3.34
C ASN A 434 -1.52 -3.96 1.94
N VAL A 435 -1.37 -4.79 0.91
CA VAL A 435 -1.33 -4.34 -0.49
C VAL A 435 -2.66 -3.70 -0.88
N MET A 436 -3.79 -4.31 -0.51
CA MET A 436 -5.12 -3.75 -0.76
C MET A 436 -5.32 -2.42 -0.01
N ARG A 437 -4.88 -2.32 1.25
CA ARG A 437 -4.89 -1.05 2.00
C ARG A 437 -4.05 0.02 1.29
N GLN A 438 -2.88 -0.33 0.79
CA GLN A 438 -2.06 0.62 0.02
C GLN A 438 -2.76 1.06 -1.27
N ARG A 439 -3.33 0.13 -2.05
CA ARG A 439 -4.10 0.46 -3.25
C ARG A 439 -5.26 1.40 -2.95
N ARG A 440 -6.03 1.14 -1.88
CA ARG A 440 -7.13 2.02 -1.45
C ARG A 440 -6.64 3.41 -1.03
N ARG A 441 -5.49 3.50 -0.34
CA ARG A 441 -4.88 4.81 -0.01
C ARG A 441 -4.50 5.59 -1.26
N GLU A 442 -3.88 4.93 -2.23
CA GLU A 442 -3.50 5.54 -3.51
C GLU A 442 -4.73 5.95 -4.32
N GLU A 443 -5.77 5.13 -4.36
CA GLU A 443 -7.05 5.44 -4.99
C GLU A 443 -7.74 6.64 -4.33
N HIS A 444 -7.80 6.68 -3.00
CA HIS A 444 -8.34 7.83 -2.28
C HIS A 444 -7.55 9.11 -2.63
N LYS A 445 -6.22 9.06 -2.63
CA LYS A 445 -5.38 10.19 -3.06
C LYS A 445 -5.69 10.61 -4.49
N ARG A 446 -5.76 9.68 -5.44
CA ARG A 446 -6.13 9.98 -6.84
C ARG A 446 -7.50 10.64 -6.93
N ASN A 447 -8.49 10.14 -6.20
CA ASN A 447 -9.83 10.71 -6.16
C ASN A 447 -9.82 12.13 -5.57
N THR A 448 -9.06 12.37 -4.49
CA THR A 448 -8.91 13.72 -3.92
C THR A 448 -8.27 14.69 -4.92
N TYR A 449 -7.22 14.28 -5.64
CA TYR A 449 -6.61 15.10 -6.68
C TYR A 449 -7.55 15.34 -7.87
N ALA A 450 -8.31 14.33 -8.28
CA ALA A 450 -9.30 14.47 -9.35
C ALA A 450 -10.39 15.48 -8.98
N VAL A 451 -10.91 15.42 -7.74
CA VAL A 451 -11.89 16.39 -7.22
C VAL A 451 -11.29 17.79 -7.16
N GLN A 452 -10.07 17.94 -6.64
CA GLN A 452 -9.37 19.24 -6.62
C GLN A 452 -9.15 19.79 -8.03
N SER A 453 -8.77 18.94 -8.99
CA SER A 453 -8.59 19.34 -10.38
C SER A 453 -9.91 19.79 -11.02
N ARG A 454 -11.03 19.10 -10.75
CA ARG A 454 -12.35 19.52 -11.21
C ARG A 454 -12.73 20.88 -10.65
N ILE A 455 -12.56 21.09 -9.34
CA ILE A 455 -12.84 22.38 -8.70
C ILE A 455 -11.96 23.49 -9.28
N LYS A 456 -10.69 23.23 -9.58
CA LYS A 456 -9.79 24.20 -10.23
C LYS A 456 -10.24 24.51 -11.66
N ASN A 457 -10.63 23.50 -12.43
CA ASN A 457 -11.13 23.69 -13.79
C ASN A 457 -12.44 24.49 -13.79
N GLU A 458 -13.41 24.16 -12.92
CA GLU A 458 -14.66 24.91 -12.76
C GLU A 458 -14.40 26.38 -12.40
N LYS A 459 -13.43 26.64 -11.51
CA LYS A 459 -13.00 28.01 -11.18
C LYS A 459 -12.40 28.72 -12.39
N SER A 460 -11.53 28.05 -13.14
CA SER A 460 -10.94 28.59 -14.36
C SER A 460 -12.00 28.92 -15.42
N ASP A 461 -12.95 28.01 -15.64
CA ASP A 461 -14.06 28.19 -16.56
C ASP A 461 -14.94 29.39 -16.16
N ASN A 462 -15.23 29.54 -14.86
CA ASN A 462 -15.95 30.70 -14.32
C ASN A 462 -15.21 32.01 -14.58
N LEU A 463 -13.88 32.04 -14.40
CA LEU A 463 -13.05 33.22 -14.67
C LEU A 463 -12.99 33.56 -16.16
N ILE A 464 -12.86 32.55 -17.01
CA ILE A 464 -12.89 32.72 -18.48
C ILE A 464 -14.26 33.25 -18.91
N GLY A 465 -15.35 32.74 -18.33
CA GLY A 465 -16.71 33.21 -18.54
C GLY A 465 -16.88 34.69 -18.19
N GLU A 466 -16.44 35.10 -17.00
CA GLU A 466 -16.48 36.51 -16.55
C GLU A 466 -15.61 37.41 -17.43
N ARG A 467 -14.41 36.96 -17.82
CA ARG A 467 -13.55 37.71 -18.74
C ARG A 467 -14.22 37.92 -20.10
N ASN A 468 -14.79 36.86 -20.68
CA ASN A 468 -15.48 36.94 -21.98
C ASN A 468 -16.71 37.85 -21.90
N ARG A 469 -17.45 37.82 -20.78
CA ARG A 469 -18.55 38.74 -20.50
C ARG A 469 -18.09 40.19 -20.50
N LEU A 470 -17.02 40.53 -19.76
CA LEU A 470 -16.48 41.89 -19.70
C LEU A 470 -15.97 42.38 -21.06
N TRP A 471 -15.37 41.47 -21.82
CA TRP A 471 -14.93 41.77 -23.18
C TRP A 471 -16.11 42.07 -24.12
N GLU A 472 -17.19 41.29 -24.06
CA GLU A 472 -18.40 41.56 -24.81
C GLU A 472 -19.07 42.87 -24.36
N GLU A 473 -19.11 43.15 -23.06
CA GLU A 473 -19.60 44.42 -22.52
C GLU A 473 -18.79 45.62 -23.06
N ARG A 474 -17.46 45.48 -23.19
CA ARG A 474 -16.62 46.51 -23.83
C ARG A 474 -16.95 46.67 -25.30
N ARG A 475 -17.06 45.57 -26.04
CA ARG A 475 -17.39 45.60 -27.48
C ARG A 475 -18.73 46.30 -27.71
N GLN A 476 -19.74 45.96 -26.92
CA GLN A 476 -21.06 46.58 -26.97
C GLN A 476 -21.02 48.07 -26.61
N THR A 477 -20.25 48.45 -25.58
CA THR A 477 -20.05 49.87 -25.23
C THR A 477 -19.44 50.65 -26.40
N GLY A 478 -18.45 50.08 -27.09
CA GLY A 478 -17.85 50.69 -28.28
C GLY A 478 -18.86 50.86 -29.44
N LEU A 479 -19.68 49.83 -29.70
CA LEU A 479 -20.74 49.90 -30.71
C LEU A 479 -21.82 50.95 -30.35
N GLU A 480 -22.23 51.01 -29.09
CA GLU A 480 -23.20 52.01 -28.62
C GLU A 480 -22.63 53.43 -28.71
N ALA A 481 -21.34 53.63 -28.41
CA ALA A 481 -20.69 54.92 -28.54
C ALA A 481 -20.62 55.36 -30.01
N TYR A 482 -20.33 54.43 -30.92
CA TYR A 482 -20.37 54.69 -32.36
C TYR A 482 -21.79 55.07 -32.83
N ARG A 483 -22.83 54.35 -32.40
CA ARG A 483 -24.23 54.70 -32.70
C ARG A 483 -24.62 56.07 -32.14
N ALA A 484 -24.17 56.40 -30.93
CA ALA A 484 -24.39 57.71 -30.33
C ALA A 484 -23.77 58.82 -31.18
N ARG A 485 -22.52 58.63 -31.63
CA ARG A 485 -21.83 59.56 -32.55
C ARG A 485 -22.62 59.82 -33.82
N GLU A 486 -23.05 58.76 -34.50
CA GLU A 486 -23.80 58.90 -35.75
C GLU A 486 -25.18 59.54 -35.53
N LEU A 487 -25.83 59.28 -34.40
CA LEU A 487 -27.08 59.96 -34.03
C LEU A 487 -26.87 61.46 -33.83
N ILE A 488 -25.79 61.87 -33.16
CA ILE A 488 -25.45 63.29 -32.97
C ILE A 488 -25.18 63.95 -34.32
N LYS A 489 -24.32 63.34 -35.15
CA LYS A 489 -23.98 63.85 -36.48
C LYS A 489 -25.21 64.01 -37.38
N SER A 490 -26.05 62.98 -37.45
CA SER A 490 -27.29 63.02 -38.24
C SER A 490 -28.25 64.09 -37.73
N THR A 491 -28.38 64.25 -36.41
CA THR A 491 -29.20 65.32 -35.82
C THR A 491 -28.68 66.71 -36.19
N ILE A 492 -27.36 66.94 -36.10
CA ILE A 492 -26.73 68.21 -36.49
C ILE A 492 -26.92 68.47 -37.99
N MET A 493 -26.69 67.46 -38.82
CA MET A 493 -26.87 67.57 -40.28
C MET A 493 -28.31 67.91 -40.63
N ASP A 494 -29.29 67.25 -40.01
CA ASP A 494 -30.72 67.56 -40.16
C ASP A 494 -31.05 68.99 -39.77
N MET A 495 -30.47 69.49 -38.68
CA MET A 495 -30.67 70.87 -38.22
C MET A 495 -30.08 71.90 -39.19
N LYS A 496 -28.90 71.61 -39.75
CA LYS A 496 -28.24 72.43 -40.79
C LYS A 496 -29.05 72.45 -42.09
N VAL A 497 -29.49 71.28 -42.58
CA VAL A 497 -30.27 71.17 -43.83
C VAL A 497 -31.62 71.88 -43.71
N LYS A 498 -32.27 71.80 -42.55
CA LYS A 498 -33.57 72.45 -42.31
C LYS A 498 -33.43 73.93 -41.91
N SER A 499 -32.21 74.45 -41.76
CA SER A 499 -31.88 75.77 -41.23
C SER A 499 -32.59 76.12 -39.91
N LYS A 500 -32.96 75.10 -39.12
CA LYS A 500 -33.64 75.24 -37.83
C LYS A 500 -32.68 74.84 -36.73
N LEU A 501 -31.74 75.74 -36.44
CA LEU A 501 -30.78 75.59 -35.37
C LEU A 501 -31.52 75.74 -34.04
N SER A 502 -31.37 74.76 -33.14
CA SER A 502 -32.06 74.70 -31.85
C SER A 502 -31.18 73.93 -30.88
N SER A 503 -30.33 74.65 -30.16
CA SER A 503 -29.39 74.08 -29.20
C SER A 503 -30.08 73.17 -28.16
N GLY A 504 -31.29 73.53 -27.71
CA GLY A 504 -32.06 72.75 -26.74
C GLY A 504 -32.52 71.36 -27.22
N LYS A 505 -32.80 71.18 -28.51
CA LYS A 505 -33.16 69.86 -29.07
C LYS A 505 -31.96 68.92 -29.06
N LEU A 506 -30.78 69.41 -29.45
CA LEU A 506 -29.55 68.63 -29.41
C LEU A 506 -29.20 68.27 -27.95
N GLU A 507 -29.32 69.23 -27.02
CA GLU A 507 -29.06 69.00 -25.59
C GLU A 507 -29.92 67.86 -25.01
N LYS A 508 -31.18 67.75 -25.43
CA LYS A 508 -32.08 66.67 -25.00
C LYS A 508 -31.61 65.31 -25.51
N VAL A 509 -31.30 65.21 -26.81
CA VAL A 509 -30.77 63.97 -27.43
C VAL A 509 -29.47 63.52 -26.72
N ILE A 510 -28.62 64.47 -26.37
CA ILE A 510 -27.38 64.24 -25.62
C ILE A 510 -27.65 63.68 -24.22
N LYS A 511 -28.53 64.33 -23.45
CA LYS A 511 -28.89 63.87 -22.11
C LYS A 511 -29.49 62.48 -22.14
N ASP A 512 -30.29 62.15 -23.15
CA ASP A 512 -30.88 60.83 -23.32
C ASP A 512 -29.83 59.75 -23.67
N ILE A 513 -28.79 60.09 -24.44
CA ILE A 513 -27.65 59.20 -24.70
C ILE A 513 -26.86 58.94 -23.41
N LEU A 514 -26.51 59.99 -22.66
CA LEU A 514 -25.71 59.88 -21.43
C LEU A 514 -26.44 59.16 -20.28
N ARG A 515 -27.77 59.18 -20.28
CA ARG A 515 -28.60 58.41 -19.34
C ARG A 515 -28.62 56.90 -19.59
N LYS A 516 -28.13 56.43 -20.75
CA LYS A 516 -28.09 55.00 -21.04
C LYS A 516 -27.15 54.29 -20.05
N LYS A 517 -27.59 53.12 -19.57
CA LYS A 517 -26.91 52.31 -18.55
C LYS A 517 -25.43 52.03 -18.84
N ARG A 518 -25.02 51.99 -20.11
CA ARG A 518 -23.63 51.70 -20.50
C ARG A 518 -22.67 52.89 -20.38
N PHE A 519 -23.19 54.11 -20.34
CA PHE A 519 -22.39 55.34 -20.13
C PHE A 519 -22.50 55.85 -18.68
N SER A 520 -23.38 55.26 -17.87
CA SER A 520 -23.51 55.55 -16.44
C SER A 520 -22.76 54.48 -15.62
N PRO A 521 -21.57 54.80 -15.08
CA PRO A 521 -20.76 53.84 -14.32
C PRO A 521 -21.43 53.37 -13.02
N ASP A 522 -22.39 54.13 -12.48
CA ASP A 522 -23.03 53.85 -11.19
C ASP A 522 -24.06 52.72 -11.25
N ALA A 523 -24.52 52.32 -12.45
CA ALA A 523 -25.55 51.29 -12.61
C ALA A 523 -25.00 49.87 -12.84
N SER A 524 -23.68 49.70 -12.98
CA SER A 524 -23.04 48.41 -13.32
C SER A 524 -22.17 47.82 -12.20
N SER A 525 -21.75 48.64 -11.24
CA SER A 525 -20.92 48.21 -10.10
C SER A 525 -21.69 47.38 -9.06
N SER A 526 -23.03 47.42 -9.06
CA SER A 526 -23.87 46.59 -8.19
C SER A 526 -24.14 45.21 -8.80
N THR A 527 -23.09 44.46 -9.15
CA THR A 527 -23.26 43.02 -9.36
C THR A 527 -23.16 42.32 -7.99
N PRO A 528 -24.22 41.67 -7.48
CA PRO A 528 -24.25 41.06 -6.14
C PRO A 528 -23.38 39.79 -6.02
N ALA A 529 -22.54 39.49 -7.01
CA ALA A 529 -21.75 38.26 -7.07
C ALA A 529 -20.64 38.19 -6.01
N ALA A 530 -20.13 39.33 -5.54
CA ALA A 530 -19.09 39.37 -4.51
C ALA A 530 -19.64 39.02 -3.10
N ALA A 531 -20.94 39.21 -2.84
CA ALA A 531 -21.55 38.89 -1.55
C ALA A 531 -21.94 37.41 -1.42
N ALA A 532 -22.14 36.69 -2.54
CA ALA A 532 -22.60 35.30 -2.51
C ALA A 532 -21.46 34.28 -2.20
N LEU A 533 -20.21 34.62 -2.47
CA LEU A 533 -19.07 33.71 -2.25
C LEU A 533 -18.55 33.68 -0.80
N LEU A 534 -18.96 34.63 0.05
CA LEU A 534 -18.60 34.66 1.47
C LEU A 534 -19.59 33.90 2.38
N ASN A 535 -20.77 33.53 1.88
CA ASN A 535 -21.81 32.84 2.67
C ASN A 535 -21.78 31.30 2.56
N HIS A 536 -20.84 30.71 1.82
CA HIS A 536 -20.69 29.24 1.72
C HIS A 536 -19.53 28.66 2.56
N ALA A 537 -18.97 29.45 3.48
CA ALA A 537 -17.95 29.02 4.44
C ALA A 537 -18.48 28.93 5.88
N SER A 538 -19.69 28.39 6.08
CA SER A 538 -20.25 28.05 7.39
C SER A 538 -20.87 26.66 7.37
#